data_AF-B5CQ05-F1
#
_entry.id   AF-B5CQ05-F1
#
_cell.length_a   1.000
_cell.length_b   1.000
_cell.length_c   1.000
_cell.angle_alpha   90.00
_cell.angle_beta   90.00
_cell.angle_gamma   90.00
#
_symmetry.space_group_name_H-M   'P 1'
#
loop_
_entity.id
_entity.type
_entity.pdbx_description
1 polymer ?
#
loop_
_entity_poly.entity_id
_entity_poly.type
_entity_poly.pdbx_seq_one_letter_code
_entity_poly.pdbx_strand_id
1 'polypeptide(L)'
;MKDIRDMEGKIIDTRMNDLRIYEGRCPTLRAQRDGVLYVKNHTIYQLTGYETLLLQGFPKEYADRVKDEVSDRHLLMQAGNAMTVNVIKLLGQSIIGFLEVNNET
;
A
#
# COMPACT_ATOMS: atom_id res chain seq x y z
N MET A 1 15.10 18.18 19.49
CA MET A 1 14.75 17.28 18.37
C MET A 1 13.53 16.50 18.82
N LYS A 2 12.38 16.59 18.12
CA LYS A 2 11.20 15.77 18.49
C LYS A 2 11.54 14.30 18.25
N ASP A 3 11.23 13.43 19.19
CA ASP A 3 11.39 11.99 18.99
C ASP A 3 10.49 11.56 17.83
N ILE A 4 10.98 10.68 16.95
CA ILE A 4 10.18 10.10 15.87
C ILE A 4 8.98 9.35 16.46
N ARG A 5 9.12 8.78 17.66
CA ARG A 5 8.04 8.09 18.38
C ARG A 5 6.88 9.01 18.74
N ASP A 6 7.09 10.32 18.83
CA ASP A 6 6.02 11.29 19.11
C ASP A 6 5.21 11.67 17.86
N MET A 7 5.56 11.11 16.69
CA MET A 7 4.97 11.44 15.40
C MET A 7 3.81 10.50 15.04
N GLU A 8 2.79 10.45 15.90
CA GLU A 8 1.64 9.54 15.76
C GLU A 8 1.00 9.61 14.36
N GLY A 9 0.74 8.42 13.78
CA GLY A 9 0.10 8.28 12.48
C GLY A 9 0.97 8.69 11.28
N LYS A 10 2.22 9.13 11.49
CA LYS A 10 3.14 9.42 10.38
C LYS A 10 3.71 8.14 9.81
N ILE A 11 3.89 8.15 8.49
CA ILE A 11 4.60 7.09 7.77
C ILE A 11 6.04 7.53 7.56
N ILE A 12 6.97 6.63 7.82
CA ILE A 12 8.40 6.85 7.79
C ILE A 12 9.03 5.99 6.71
N ASP A 13 9.81 6.65 5.87
CA ASP A 13 10.43 6.06 4.69
C ASP A 13 11.95 6.22 4.80
N THR A 14 12.63 5.16 5.26
CA THR A 14 14.09 5.15 5.37
C THR A 14 14.71 4.82 4.02
N ARG A 15 15.50 5.73 3.47
CA ARG A 15 16.27 5.54 2.25
C ARG A 15 17.75 5.62 2.59
N MET A 16 18.61 5.18 1.68
CA MET A 16 20.07 5.10 1.93
C MET A 16 20.68 6.41 2.44
N ASN A 17 20.16 7.57 1.99
CA ASN A 17 20.75 8.88 2.31
C ASN A 17 19.78 9.86 2.98
N ASP A 18 18.48 9.52 3.09
CA ASP A 18 17.47 10.42 3.65
C ASP A 18 16.35 9.65 4.38
N LEU A 19 15.71 10.35 5.31
CA LEU A 19 14.48 9.94 5.96
C LEU A 19 13.35 10.81 5.42
N ARG A 20 12.29 10.21 4.89
CA ARG A 20 11.08 10.96 4.51
C ARG A 20 9.95 10.63 5.44
N ILE A 21 9.21 11.67 5.82
CA ILE A 21 8.06 11.56 6.72
C ILE A 21 6.84 11.99 5.92
N TYR A 22 5.83 11.12 5.88
CA TYR A 22 4.59 11.33 5.18
C TYR A 22 3.43 11.46 6.17
N GLU A 23 2.50 12.35 5.86
CA GLU A 23 1.27 12.58 6.61
C GLU A 23 0.08 12.36 5.68
N GLY A 24 -0.90 11.59 6.14
CA GLY A 24 -2.14 11.31 5.39
C GLY A 24 -1.94 10.54 4.07
N ARG A 25 -0.72 10.08 3.77
CA ARG A 25 -0.39 9.33 2.56
C ARG A 25 0.77 8.37 2.79
N CYS A 26 0.79 7.28 2.04
CA CYS A 26 1.90 6.34 2.01
C CYS A 26 2.79 6.62 0.79
N PRO A 27 4.13 6.50 0.89
CA PRO A 27 4.98 6.39 -0.30
C PRO A 27 4.60 5.17 -1.13
N THR A 28 5.05 5.13 -2.38
CA THR A 28 4.89 3.96 -3.24
C THR A 28 5.49 2.72 -2.56
N LEU A 29 4.66 1.69 -2.41
CA LEU A 29 5.10 0.35 -2.00
C LEU A 29 5.97 -0.23 -3.11
N ARG A 30 7.12 -0.81 -2.75
CA ARG A 30 8.08 -1.37 -3.70
C ARG A 30 8.42 -2.78 -3.30
N ALA A 31 8.50 -3.69 -4.26
CA ALA A 31 8.77 -5.09 -3.98
C ALA A 31 10.16 -5.35 -3.38
N GLN A 32 11.17 -4.61 -3.82
CA GLN A 32 12.58 -4.83 -3.40
C GLN A 32 13.02 -3.81 -2.35
N ARG A 33 12.31 -3.73 -1.22
CA ARG A 33 12.65 -2.82 -0.12
C ARG A 33 12.38 -3.45 1.23
N ASP A 34 13.12 -3.03 2.25
CA ASP A 34 12.94 -3.33 3.68
C ASP A 34 11.62 -2.78 4.29
N GLY A 35 10.57 -2.61 3.48
CA GLY A 35 9.26 -2.14 3.93
C GLY A 35 9.18 -0.64 4.19
N VAL A 36 8.00 -0.22 4.67
CA VAL A 36 7.66 1.15 5.05
C VAL A 36 7.29 1.12 6.52
N LEU A 37 7.73 2.12 7.29
CA LEU A 37 7.50 2.19 8.72
C LEU A 37 6.34 3.15 9.05
N TYR A 38 5.71 3.00 10.20
CA TYR A 38 4.74 3.96 10.72
C TYR A 38 4.78 4.04 12.24
N VAL A 39 4.32 5.16 12.79
CA VAL A 39 4.26 5.38 14.23
C VAL A 39 2.83 5.17 14.72
N LYS A 40 2.67 4.33 15.73
CA LYS A 40 1.40 4.14 16.42
C LYS A 40 1.65 3.91 17.91
N ASN A 41 0.92 4.62 18.76
CA ASN A 41 1.05 4.53 20.21
C ASN A 41 2.51 4.63 20.70
N HIS A 42 3.25 5.64 20.23
CA HIS A 42 4.67 5.84 20.55
C HIS A 42 5.62 4.68 20.18
N THR A 43 5.16 3.78 19.31
CA THR A 43 5.93 2.62 18.83
C THR A 43 6.06 2.70 17.31
N ILE A 44 7.25 2.38 16.80
CA ILE A 44 7.52 2.33 15.36
C ILE A 44 7.27 0.90 14.90
N TYR A 45 6.35 0.73 13.96
CA TYR A 45 6.00 -0.52 13.32
C TYR A 45 6.46 -0.54 11.87
N GLN A 46 6.66 -1.73 11.33
CA GLN A 46 6.81 -1.96 9.90
C GLN A 46 5.47 -2.40 9.33
N LEU A 47 5.08 -1.84 8.17
CA LEU A 47 3.91 -2.31 7.44
C LEU A 47 4.08 -3.79 7.09
N THR A 48 3.08 -4.58 7.43
CA THR A 48 2.98 -5.99 7.10
C THR A 48 2.49 -6.16 5.65
N GLY A 49 2.77 -7.33 5.07
CA GLY A 49 2.17 -7.78 3.81
C GLY A 49 0.64 -7.66 3.82
N TYR A 50 0.01 -8.02 4.93
CA TYR A 50 -1.44 -7.86 5.10
C TYR A 50 -1.89 -6.40 5.04
N GLU A 51 -1.26 -5.49 5.80
CA GLU A 51 -1.59 -4.06 5.78
C GLU A 51 -1.34 -3.44 4.41
N THR A 52 -0.28 -3.84 3.71
CA THR A 52 0.03 -3.34 2.36
C THR A 52 -0.98 -3.79 1.31
N LEU A 53 -1.55 -5.01 1.42
CA LEU A 53 -2.67 -5.43 0.58
C LEU A 53 -3.91 -4.54 0.81
N LEU A 54 -4.25 -4.26 2.06
CA LEU A 54 -5.36 -3.36 2.37
C LEU A 54 -5.11 -1.95 1.83
N LEU A 55 -3.87 -1.46 1.94
CA LEU A 55 -3.48 -0.15 1.42
C LEU A 55 -3.60 -0.07 -0.12
N GLN A 56 -3.34 -1.17 -0.82
CA GLN A 56 -3.56 -1.29 -2.28
C GLN A 56 -5.06 -1.40 -2.65
N GLY A 57 -5.96 -1.45 -1.67
CA GLY A 57 -7.40 -1.55 -1.87
C GLY A 57 -7.90 -2.97 -2.09
N PHE A 58 -7.11 -4.00 -1.77
CA PHE A 58 -7.61 -5.36 -1.79
C PHE A 58 -8.69 -5.55 -0.70
N PRO A 59 -9.81 -6.24 -1.00
CA PRO A 59 -10.82 -6.57 0.00
C PRO A 59 -10.21 -7.34 1.17
N LYS A 60 -10.71 -7.07 2.38
CA LYS A 60 -10.20 -7.70 3.61
C LYS A 60 -10.29 -9.22 3.55
N GLU A 61 -11.38 -9.72 2.97
CA GLU A 61 -11.64 -11.15 2.80
C GLU A 61 -10.55 -11.82 1.95
N TYR A 62 -9.97 -11.09 0.99
CA TYR A 62 -8.92 -11.63 0.12
C TYR A 62 -7.57 -11.62 0.83
N ALA A 63 -7.28 -10.55 1.58
CA ALA A 63 -6.08 -10.47 2.42
C ALA A 63 -6.09 -11.54 3.52
N ASP A 64 -7.25 -11.79 4.14
CA ASP A 64 -7.41 -12.83 5.18
C ASP A 64 -7.15 -14.24 4.67
N ARG A 65 -7.44 -14.52 3.39
CA ARG A 65 -7.20 -15.83 2.77
C ARG A 65 -5.72 -16.15 2.55
N VAL A 66 -4.87 -15.14 2.48
CA VAL A 66 -3.45 -15.32 2.07
C VAL A 66 -2.45 -15.03 3.19
N LYS A 67 -2.87 -14.36 4.26
CA LYS A 67 -1.98 -13.92 5.35
C LYS A 67 -1.24 -15.06 6.06
N ASP A 68 -1.86 -16.23 6.15
CA ASP A 68 -1.31 -17.41 6.84
C ASP A 68 -0.71 -18.44 5.84
N GLU A 69 -0.98 -18.26 4.53
CA GLU A 69 -0.55 -19.16 3.45
C GLU A 69 0.73 -18.67 2.76
N VAL A 70 0.97 -17.36 2.77
CA VAL A 70 2.08 -16.71 2.07
C VAL A 70 2.90 -15.93 3.08
N SER A 71 4.24 -16.09 3.05
CA SER A 71 5.09 -15.35 3.98
C SER A 71 4.96 -13.84 3.79
N ASP A 72 5.06 -13.10 4.89
CA ASP A 72 4.91 -11.64 4.91
C ASP A 72 5.79 -10.93 3.87
N ARG A 73 7.04 -11.39 3.72
CA ARG A 73 7.97 -10.90 2.70
C ARG A 73 7.46 -11.11 1.27
N HIS A 74 6.87 -12.26 0.95
CA HIS A 74 6.30 -12.50 -0.37
C HIS A 74 5.05 -11.67 -0.61
N LEU A 75 4.21 -11.47 0.42
CA LEU A 75 3.06 -10.57 0.34
C LEU A 75 3.49 -9.12 0.09
N LEU A 76 4.51 -8.61 0.79
CA LEU A 76 5.09 -7.29 0.55
C LEU A 76 5.60 -7.15 -0.90
N MET A 77 6.27 -8.17 -1.42
CA MET A 77 6.74 -8.20 -2.81
C MET A 77 5.59 -8.15 -3.81
N GLN A 78 4.53 -8.93 -3.57
CA GLN A 78 3.34 -8.94 -4.43
C GLN A 78 2.60 -7.60 -4.37
N ALA A 79 2.33 -7.08 -3.17
CA ALA A 79 1.65 -5.80 -2.97
C ALA A 79 2.46 -4.61 -3.53
N GLY A 80 3.80 -4.66 -3.47
CA GLY A 80 4.67 -3.64 -4.04
C GLY A 80 4.73 -3.63 -5.58
N ASN A 81 4.40 -4.74 -6.24
CA ASN A 81 4.30 -4.84 -7.70
C ASN A 81 2.84 -4.75 -8.21
N ALA A 82 1.87 -4.78 -7.29
CA ALA A 82 0.45 -4.72 -7.64
C ALA A 82 0.03 -3.30 -8.03
N MET A 83 -1.02 -3.22 -8.84
CA MET A 83 -1.73 -1.98 -9.11
C MET A 83 -2.83 -1.77 -8.06
N THR A 84 -3.07 -0.52 -7.67
CA THR A 84 -4.12 -0.18 -6.69
C THR A 84 -5.50 -0.50 -7.26
N VAL A 85 -6.28 -1.32 -6.54
CA VAL A 85 -7.54 -1.91 -7.01
C VAL A 85 -8.54 -0.84 -7.44
N ASN A 86 -8.68 0.24 -6.66
CA ASN A 86 -9.62 1.32 -6.97
C ASN A 86 -9.27 2.05 -8.27
N VAL A 87 -7.97 2.21 -8.56
CA VAL A 87 -7.52 2.84 -9.81
C VAL A 87 -7.87 1.95 -11.00
N ILE A 88 -7.61 0.64 -10.90
CA ILE A 88 -7.95 -0.32 -11.96
C ILE A 88 -9.45 -0.40 -12.19
N LYS A 89 -10.27 -0.35 -11.13
CA LYS A 89 -11.72 -0.30 -11.24
C LYS A 89 -12.19 0.90 -12.05
N LEU A 90 -11.69 2.11 -11.73
CA LEU A 90 -12.04 3.34 -12.45
C LEU A 90 -11.58 3.29 -13.91
N LEU A 91 -10.37 2.77 -14.18
CA LEU A 91 -9.89 2.57 -15.55
C LEU A 91 -10.78 1.60 -16.33
N GLY A 92 -11.18 0.49 -15.73
CA GLY A 92 -12.09 -0.47 -16.33
C GLY A 92 -13.44 0.15 -16.68
N GLN A 93 -14.01 0.96 -15.79
CA GLN A 93 -15.26 1.68 -16.04
C GLN A 93 -15.13 2.68 -17.21
N SER A 94 -14.02 3.42 -17.27
CA SER A 94 -13.75 4.34 -18.40
C SER A 94 -13.62 3.59 -19.72
N ILE A 95 -12.99 2.42 -19.74
CA ILE A 95 -12.87 1.59 -20.94
C ILE A 95 -14.25 1.07 -21.38
N ILE A 96 -15.06 0.56 -20.45
CA ILE A 96 -16.42 0.09 -20.75
C ILE A 96 -17.26 1.23 -21.35
N GLY A 97 -17.27 2.40 -20.71
CA GLY A 97 -18.01 3.55 -21.22
C GLY A 97 -17.56 4.00 -22.60
N PHE A 98 -16.25 3.95 -22.89
CA PHE A 98 -15.74 4.22 -24.23
C PHE A 98 -16.23 3.20 -25.27
N LEU A 99 -16.24 1.92 -24.93
CA LEU A 99 -16.69 0.87 -25.86
C LEU A 99 -18.21 0.93 -26.10
N GLU A 100 -19.00 1.25 -25.08
CA GLU A 100 -20.46 1.38 -25.20
C GLU A 100 -20.85 2.54 -26.13
N VAL A 101 -20.23 3.72 -25.97
CA VAL A 101 -20.49 4.88 -26.84
C VAL A 101 -20.20 4.59 -28.31
N ASN A 102 -19.16 3.81 -28.61
CA ASN A 102 -18.78 3.47 -29.99
C ASN A 102 -19.63 2.36 -30.61
N ASN A 103 -20.42 1.63 -29.82
CA ASN A 103 -21.32 0.58 -30.31
C ASN A 103 -22.74 1.11 -30.64
N GLU A 104 -23.04 2.36 -30.28
CA GLU A 104 -24.31 3.04 -30.58
C GLU A 104 -24.25 3.93 -31.84
N THR A 105 -23.13 3.91 -32.57
CA THR A 105 -22.91 4.55 -33.88
C THR A 105 -22.71 3.52 -34.99
#